data_AF-A0A6P5PYZ6-F1
#
_entry.id   AF-A0A6P5PYZ6-F1
#
_cell.length_a   1.000
_cell.length_b   1.000
_cell.length_c   1.000
_cell.angle_alpha   90.00
_cell.angle_beta   90.00
_cell.angle_gamma   90.00
#
_symmetry.space_group_name_H-M   'P 1'
#
loop_
_entity.id
_entity.type
_entity.pdbx_description
1 polymer ?
#
loop_
_entity_poly.entity_id
_entity_poly.type
_entity_poly.pdbx_seq_one_letter_code
_entity_poly.pdbx_strand_id
1 'polypeptide(L)'
;MWNYLSLLPVILFLWAIAGIWIVFAIAVVNGSVDLNEGFPFISICGSYAPQSCIFGQVLNIGAALAVWICIVRHHQLRDWGVKTWQNQLILWSGILCALGTSIVGNFQRSQIPQSWSRETHRR
;
A
#
# COMPACT_ATOMS: atom_id res chain seq x y z
N MET A 1 12.65 -26.36 -7.26
CA MET A 1 13.03 -25.03 -6.72
C MET A 1 11.88 -24.01 -6.77
N TRP A 2 10.64 -24.39 -7.12
CA TRP A 2 9.49 -23.50 -7.22
C TRP A 2 8.74 -23.24 -5.90
N ASN A 3 8.96 -24.06 -4.87
CA ASN A 3 8.18 -24.02 -3.62
C ASN A 3 8.29 -22.67 -2.88
N TYR A 4 9.46 -22.01 -2.93
CA TYR A 4 9.66 -20.70 -2.28
C TYR A 4 8.95 -19.57 -3.01
N LEU A 5 8.64 -19.71 -4.31
CA LEU A 5 7.95 -18.68 -5.09
C LEU A 5 6.47 -18.57 -4.71
N SER A 6 5.88 -19.63 -4.14
CA SER A 6 4.53 -19.59 -3.59
C SER A 6 4.41 -18.70 -2.34
N LEU A 7 5.53 -18.35 -1.69
CA LEU A 7 5.55 -17.48 -0.51
C LEU A 7 5.44 -15.99 -0.88
N LEU A 8 5.79 -15.60 -2.11
CA LEU A 8 5.76 -14.21 -2.54
C LEU A 8 4.37 -13.55 -2.39
N PRO A 9 3.24 -14.14 -2.85
CA PRO A 9 1.92 -13.57 -2.61
C PRO A 9 1.54 -13.55 -1.13
N VAL A 10 2.03 -14.50 -0.32
CA VAL A 10 1.81 -14.52 1.13
C VAL A 10 2.55 -13.35 1.79
N ILE A 11 3.79 -13.08 1.40
CA ILE A 11 4.58 -11.95 1.89
C ILE A 11 3.90 -10.63 1.54
N LEU A 12 3.38 -10.48 0.31
CA LEU A 12 2.63 -9.28 -0.09
C LEU A 12 1.37 -9.08 0.76
N PHE A 13 0.64 -10.16 1.04
CA PHE A 13 -0.55 -10.11 1.90
C PHE A 13 -0.21 -9.70 3.33
N LEU A 14 0.84 -10.29 3.91
CA LEU A 14 1.32 -9.93 5.25
C LEU A 14 1.82 -8.48 5.29
N TRP A 15 2.50 -8.02 4.23
CA TRP A 15 2.94 -6.63 4.09
C TRP A 15 1.75 -5.66 4.05
N ALA A 16 0.70 -5.97 3.30
CA ALA A 16 -0.50 -5.16 3.23
C ALA A 16 -1.21 -5.06 4.60
N ILE A 17 -1.37 -6.19 5.29
CA ILE A 17 -1.93 -6.22 6.65
C ILE A 17 -1.10 -5.38 7.60
N ALA A 18 0.22 -5.62 7.64
CA ALA A 18 1.12 -4.87 8.51
C ALA A 18 1.05 -3.37 8.22
N GLY A 19 1.03 -2.98 6.95
CA GLY A 19 0.91 -1.59 6.51
C GLY A 19 -0.35 -0.89 7.02
N ILE A 20 -1.51 -1.54 6.91
CA ILE A 20 -2.79 -1.03 7.42
C ILE A 20 -2.72 -0.80 8.94
N TRP A 21 -2.22 -1.79 9.68
CA TRP A 21 -2.13 -1.71 11.14
C TRP A 21 -1.10 -0.68 11.62
N ILE A 22 0.03 -0.52 10.93
CA ILE A 22 1.05 0.48 11.26
C ILE A 22 0.46 1.88 11.15
N VAL A 23 -0.21 2.20 10.04
CA VAL A 23 -0.81 3.53 9.83
C VAL A 23 -1.91 3.81 10.83
N PHE A 24 -2.76 2.81 11.13
CA PHE A 24 -3.79 2.91 12.15
C PHE A 24 -3.19 3.15 13.55
N ALA A 25 -2.17 2.38 13.95
CA ALA A 25 -1.53 2.54 15.25
C ALA A 25 -0.92 3.94 15.43
N ILE A 26 -0.25 4.46 14.41
CA ILE A 26 0.33 5.81 14.45
C ILE A 26 -0.76 6.88 14.46
N ALA A 27 -1.90 6.64 13.78
CA ALA A 27 -3.05 7.54 13.84
C ALA A 27 -3.64 7.65 15.26
N VAL A 28 -3.76 6.52 15.95
CA VAL A 28 -4.25 6.46 17.33
C VAL A 28 -3.27 7.10 18.31
N VAL A 29 -1.96 6.76 18.21
CA VAL A 29 -0.93 7.30 19.12
C VAL A 29 -0.78 8.81 18.99
N ASN A 30 -0.94 9.36 17.78
CA ASN A 30 -0.86 10.81 17.57
C ASN A 30 -2.16 11.56 17.95
N GLY A 31 -3.21 10.86 18.36
CA GLY A 31 -4.52 11.47 18.67
C GLY A 31 -5.19 12.13 17.46
N SER A 32 -4.85 11.69 16.25
CA SER A 32 -5.45 12.21 15.00
C SER A 32 -6.78 11.56 14.65
N VAL A 33 -7.18 10.53 15.41
CA VAL A 33 -8.46 9.84 15.26
C VAL A 33 -9.06 9.61 16.64
N ASP A 34 -10.32 10.00 16.83
CA ASP A 34 -11.05 9.78 18.07
C ASP A 34 -11.82 8.45 18.01
N LEU A 35 -11.35 7.46 18.77
CA LEU A 35 -11.98 6.14 18.86
C LEU A 35 -13.34 6.15 19.57
N ASN A 36 -13.69 7.27 20.24
CA ASN A 36 -14.97 7.45 20.91
C ASN A 36 -16.10 7.81 19.93
N GLU A 37 -15.78 8.41 18.77
CA GLU A 37 -16.78 8.73 17.74
C GLU A 37 -17.04 7.57 16.78
N GLY A 38 -16.16 6.57 16.75
CA GLY A 38 -16.32 5.35 15.96
C GLY A 38 -15.00 4.75 15.48
N PHE A 39 -15.09 3.80 14.54
CA PHE A 39 -13.91 3.22 13.89
C PHE A 39 -13.43 4.13 12.74
N PRO A 40 -12.23 4.72 12.82
CA PRO A 40 -11.76 5.68 11.83
C PRO A 40 -11.39 5.00 10.51
N PHE A 41 -11.73 5.64 9.39
CA PHE A 41 -11.36 5.15 8.07
C PHE A 41 -9.85 5.30 7.81
N ILE A 42 -9.28 4.35 7.05
CA ILE A 42 -7.84 4.34 6.72
C ILE A 42 -7.39 5.63 6.00
N SER A 43 -8.29 6.22 5.21
CA SER A 43 -8.05 7.47 4.49
C SER A 43 -7.83 8.64 5.43
N ILE A 44 -8.47 8.64 6.61
CA ILE A 44 -8.28 9.67 7.65
C ILE A 44 -6.98 9.40 8.39
N CYS A 45 -6.70 8.14 8.72
CA CYS A 45 -5.48 7.73 9.43
C CYS A 45 -4.18 8.10 8.69
N GLY A 46 -4.22 8.13 7.35
CA GLY A 46 -3.09 8.52 6.51
C GLY A 46 -3.13 9.96 5.99
N SER A 47 -4.00 10.83 6.51
CA SER A 47 -4.17 12.19 5.96
C SER A 47 -3.16 13.22 6.49
N TYR A 48 -2.66 13.05 7.73
CA TYR A 48 -1.80 14.04 8.38
C TYR A 48 -0.33 13.64 8.36
N ALA A 49 0.58 14.61 8.33
CA ALA A 49 1.99 14.35 8.59
C ALA A 49 2.19 14.01 10.08
N PRO A 50 3.00 13.00 10.44
CA PRO A 50 3.90 12.18 9.61
C PRO A 50 3.27 10.91 8.97
N GLN A 51 2.02 10.55 9.30
CA GLN A 51 1.38 9.29 8.90
C GLN A 51 1.23 9.14 7.39
N SER A 52 0.89 10.23 6.69
CA SER A 52 0.72 10.25 5.24
C SER A 52 2.01 9.87 4.49
N CYS A 53 3.18 10.23 5.02
CA CYS A 53 4.48 9.85 4.46
C CYS A 53 4.76 8.36 4.67
N ILE A 54 4.49 7.85 5.87
CA ILE A 54 4.67 6.44 6.20
C ILE A 54 3.74 5.56 5.35
N PHE A 55 2.48 5.97 5.19
CA PHE A 55 1.54 5.30 4.30
C PHE A 55 2.04 5.28 2.84
N GLY A 56 2.55 6.42 2.36
CA GLY A 56 3.17 6.50 1.03
C GLY A 56 4.34 5.51 0.84
N GLN A 57 5.22 5.40 1.83
CA GLN A 57 6.33 4.44 1.80
C GLN A 57 5.85 2.98 1.81
N VAL A 58 4.86 2.66 2.65
CA VAL A 58 4.25 1.33 2.70
C VAL A 58 3.65 0.95 1.33
N LEU A 59 2.93 1.88 0.69
CA LEU A 59 2.35 1.66 -0.64
C LEU A 59 3.42 1.49 -1.72
N ASN A 60 4.48 2.31 -1.70
CA ASN A 60 5.57 2.22 -2.67
C ASN A 60 6.34 0.89 -2.55
N ILE A 61 6.61 0.41 -1.33
CA ILE A 61 7.23 -0.89 -1.11
C ILE A 61 6.29 -2.02 -1.59
N GLY A 62 4.99 -1.91 -1.29
CA GLY A 62 3.99 -2.86 -1.77
C GLY A 62 3.90 -2.92 -3.30
N ALA A 63 3.98 -1.76 -3.97
CA ALA A 63 4.00 -1.65 -5.43
C ALA A 63 5.25 -2.34 -6.01
N ALA A 64 6.43 -2.13 -5.42
CA ALA A 64 7.66 -2.79 -5.85
C ALA A 64 7.57 -4.33 -5.70
N LEU A 65 7.04 -4.82 -4.57
CA LEU A 65 6.79 -6.25 -4.35
C LEU A 65 5.79 -6.83 -5.36
N ALA A 66 4.73 -6.09 -5.69
CA ALA A 66 3.75 -6.50 -6.69
C ALA A 66 4.37 -6.64 -8.09
N VAL A 67 5.20 -5.67 -8.52
CA VAL A 67 5.95 -5.77 -9.79
C VAL A 67 6.85 -7.00 -9.80
N TRP A 68 7.58 -7.24 -8.70
CA TRP A 68 8.44 -8.41 -8.58
C TRP A 68 7.66 -9.72 -8.71
N ILE A 69 6.50 -9.83 -8.06
CA ILE A 69 5.60 -10.98 -8.17
C ILE A 69 5.13 -11.17 -9.62
N CYS A 70 4.75 -10.11 -10.31
CA CYS A 70 4.32 -10.18 -11.71
C CYS A 70 5.44 -10.68 -12.63
N ILE A 71 6.68 -10.22 -12.43
CA ILE A 71 7.85 -10.70 -13.21
C ILE A 71 8.11 -12.18 -12.93
N VAL A 72 8.15 -12.57 -11.67
CA VAL A 72 8.37 -13.97 -11.29
C VAL A 72 7.26 -14.87 -11.85
N ARG A 73 6.00 -14.45 -11.73
CA ARG A 73 4.85 -15.19 -12.26
C ARG A 73 4.90 -15.30 -13.78
N HIS A 74 5.37 -14.26 -14.46
CA HIS A 74 5.56 -14.26 -15.91
C HIS A 74 6.57 -15.33 -16.34
N HIS A 75 7.68 -15.48 -15.60
CA HIS A 75 8.66 -16.53 -15.86
C HIS A 75 8.10 -17.94 -15.63
N GLN A 76 7.38 -18.21 -14.53
CA GLN A 76 6.81 -19.56 -14.31
C GLN A 76 5.76 -19.93 -15.37
N LEU A 77 4.91 -18.97 -15.77
CA LEU A 77 3.91 -19.21 -16.83
C LEU A 77 4.56 -19.50 -18.18
N ARG A 78 5.70 -18.86 -18.47
CA ARG A 78 6.50 -19.16 -19.66
C ARG A 78 7.08 -20.58 -19.61
N ASP A 79 7.59 -20.99 -18.45
CA ASP A 79 8.13 -22.34 -18.26
C ASP A 79 7.04 -23.44 -18.32
N TRP A 80 5.80 -23.11 -17.98
CA TRP A 80 4.64 -24.00 -18.11
C TRP A 80 4.02 -24.02 -19.52
N GLY A 81 4.61 -23.32 -20.49
CA GLY A 81 4.15 -23.34 -21.89
C GLY A 81 2.86 -22.56 -22.15
N VAL A 82 2.48 -21.63 -21.27
CA VAL A 82 1.30 -20.76 -21.47
C VAL A 82 1.54 -19.82 -22.66
N LYS A 83 0.47 -19.54 -23.44
CA LYS A 83 0.53 -18.64 -24.59
C LYS A 83 1.12 -17.28 -24.21
N THR A 84 2.06 -16.81 -25.01
CA THR A 84 2.83 -15.58 -24.79
C THR A 84 1.95 -14.35 -24.61
N TRP A 85 0.86 -14.24 -25.37
CA TRP A 85 -0.08 -13.11 -25.28
C TRP A 85 -0.76 -13.00 -23.91
N GLN A 86 -1.33 -14.10 -23.39
CA GLN A 86 -2.02 -14.09 -22.09
C GLN A 86 -1.05 -13.78 -20.95
N ASN A 87 0.16 -14.33 -21.03
CA ASN A 87 1.21 -14.08 -20.05
C ASN A 87 1.69 -12.62 -20.05
N GLN A 88 1.77 -11.99 -21.23
CA GLN A 88 2.07 -10.56 -21.37
C GLN A 88 0.95 -9.68 -20.81
N LEU A 89 -0.32 -10.00 -21.11
CA LEU A 89 -1.46 -9.24 -20.57
C LEU A 89 -1.49 -9.21 -19.04
N ILE A 90 -1.21 -10.34 -18.39
CA ILE A 90 -1.14 -10.42 -16.92
C ILE A 90 0.01 -9.57 -16.37
N LEU A 91 1.17 -9.59 -17.03
CA LEU A 91 2.31 -8.76 -16.64
C LEU A 91 1.99 -7.26 -16.74
N TRP A 92 1.46 -6.82 -17.89
CA TRP A 92 1.15 -5.41 -18.13
C TRP A 92 0.05 -4.88 -17.22
N SER A 93 -1.01 -5.65 -16.99
CA SER A 93 -2.07 -5.28 -16.05
C SER A 93 -1.56 -5.19 -14.61
N GLY A 94 -0.67 -6.10 -14.19
CA GLY A 94 -0.02 -6.05 -12.89
C GLY A 94 0.89 -4.83 -12.71
N ILE A 95 1.72 -4.51 -13.72
CA ILE A 95 2.57 -3.31 -13.70
C ILE A 95 1.70 -2.05 -13.63
N LEU A 96 0.62 -1.97 -14.41
CA LEU A 96 -0.30 -0.82 -14.38
C LEU A 96 -0.94 -0.64 -13.00
N CYS A 97 -1.31 -1.74 -12.34
CA CYS A 97 -1.82 -1.71 -10.98
C CYS A 97 -0.78 -1.15 -9.99
N ALA A 98 0.46 -1.66 -10.05
CA ALA A 98 1.54 -1.18 -9.18
C ALA A 98 1.89 0.30 -9.43
N LEU A 99 1.83 0.76 -10.68
CA LEU A 99 1.99 2.18 -11.02
C LEU A 99 0.89 3.02 -10.38
N GLY A 100 -0.38 2.58 -10.45
CA GLY A 100 -1.48 3.23 -9.76
C GLY A 100 -1.25 3.32 -8.25
N THR A 101 -0.79 2.23 -7.63
CA THR A 101 -0.43 2.21 -6.20
C THR A 101 0.69 3.18 -5.86
N SER A 102 1.74 3.25 -6.68
CA SER A 102 2.87 4.18 -6.51
C SER A 102 2.42 5.63 -6.64
N ILE A 103 1.57 5.94 -7.63
CA ILE A 103 1.00 7.28 -7.79
C ILE A 103 0.22 7.68 -6.53
N VAL A 104 -0.66 6.80 -6.03
CA VAL A 104 -1.40 7.05 -4.78
C VAL A 104 -0.46 7.26 -3.59
N GLY A 105 0.64 6.52 -3.50
CA GLY A 105 1.63 6.65 -2.44
C GLY A 105 2.40 7.98 -2.46
N ASN A 106 2.55 8.61 -3.62
CA ASN A 106 3.28 9.87 -3.79
C ASN A 106 2.36 11.11 -3.81
N PHE A 107 1.08 10.95 -4.14
CA PHE A 107 0.09 12.02 -4.06
C PHE A 107 -0.37 12.25 -2.61
N GLN A 108 0.49 12.91 -1.83
CA GLN A 108 0.16 13.36 -0.48
C GLN A 108 -0.75 14.60 -0.56
N ARG A 109 -1.92 14.57 0.09
CA ARG A 109 -2.77 15.76 0.27
C ARG A 109 -1.96 16.86 0.97
N SER A 110 -2.23 18.12 0.60
CA SER A 110 -1.61 19.31 1.16
C SER A 110 -1.58 19.22 2.68
N GLN A 111 -0.36 19.32 3.21
CA GLN A 111 -0.02 19.10 4.61
C GLN A 111 -0.66 20.22 5.44
N ILE A 112 -1.86 20.02 5.98
CA ILE A 112 -2.33 20.88 7.07
C ILE A 112 -1.47 20.48 8.27
N PRO A 113 -0.64 21.38 8.83
CA PRO A 113 0.17 21.01 9.98
C PRO A 113 -0.78 20.62 11.12
N GLN A 114 -0.49 19.55 11.84
CA GLN A 114 -1.34 19.08 12.96
C GLN A 114 -1.61 20.17 14.01
N SER A 115 -0.78 21.22 14.09
CA SER A 115 -1.04 22.41 14.91
C SER A 115 -2.32 23.15 14.49
N TRP A 116 -2.55 23.33 13.19
CA TRP A 116 -3.72 24.04 12.67
C TRP A 116 -5.02 23.23 12.82
N SER A 117 -4.95 21.90 12.69
CA SER A 117 -6.10 21.00 12.93
C SER A 117 -6.54 21.02 14.40
N ARG A 118 -5.59 21.01 15.35
CA ARG A 118 -5.89 21.14 16.78
C ARG A 118 -6.49 22.51 17.14
N GLU A 119 -6.14 23.56 16.41
CA GLU A 119 -6.71 24.91 16.59
C GLU A 119 -8.18 24.96 16.12
N THR A 120 -8.53 24.30 15.02
CA THR A 120 -9.91 24.25 14.49
C THR A 120 -10.87 23.43 15.33
N HIS A 121 -10.41 22.37 16.03
CA HIS A 121 -11.26 21.61 16.95
C HIS A 121 -11.38 22.24 18.36
N ARG A 122 -10.55 23.25 18.66
CA ARG A 122 -10.58 23.98 19.93
C ARG A 122 -11.45 25.26 19.87
N ARG A 123 -12.01 25.59 18.71
CA ARG A 123 -13.03 26.64 18.53
C ARG A 123 -14.38 25.99 18.31
#